data_AF-A0A2R6DBA8-F1
#
_entry.id   AF-A0A2R6DBA8-F1
#
_cell.length_a   1.000
_cell.length_b   1.000
_cell.length_c   1.000
_cell.angle_alpha   90.00
_cell.angle_beta   90.00
_cell.angle_gamma   90.00
#
_symmetry.space_group_name_H-M   'P 1'
#
loop_
_entity.id
_entity.type
_entity.pdbx_description
1 polymer ?
#
loop_
_entity_poly.entity_id
_entity_poly.type
_entity_poly.pdbx_seq_one_letter_code
_entity_poly.pdbx_strand_id
1 'polypeptide(L)'
;MRLRPRSRAGRDAFLLRAAAPSDVAAPSGVEETVPEFADAFPFESFNRMQREALPAVLDSDENVVVSAPTASGKTALAELAICRTLRQGGTALFLAPLRALTNEKEDEWERFESLGYSVYVVTGERDLNPRRAERADILVMTPEKADSATRKHDSPRYSFVTDVDCCVIDEVHLLDSDRRGAVLEVTVSRLRRLCAPRVVALSATMSNVGDVADWLDAPADATFEFGDDYRPVPLHAGVETYAHGDNAFADKYRRLYRALDLAEPHVTDGGQALVFVSSRQDTVRAAEKARDEL
;
A
#
# COMPACT_ATOMS: atom_id res chain seq x y z
N MET A 1 -21.47 -14.10 -43.81
CA MET A 1 -21.70 -14.68 -42.47
C MET A 1 -22.02 -13.52 -41.52
N ARG A 2 -23.31 -13.30 -41.25
CA ARG A 2 -23.81 -12.13 -40.49
C ARG A 2 -23.64 -12.37 -39.00
N LEU A 3 -22.95 -11.47 -38.31
CA LEU A 3 -22.86 -11.43 -36.86
C LEU A 3 -24.25 -11.11 -36.28
N ARG A 4 -24.77 -11.99 -35.42
CA ARG A 4 -25.95 -11.72 -34.58
C ARG A 4 -25.49 -10.93 -33.34
N PRO A 5 -26.27 -9.97 -32.84
CA PRO A 5 -25.97 -9.30 -31.59
C PRO A 5 -26.29 -10.23 -30.42
N ARG A 6 -25.32 -10.45 -29.52
CA ARG A 6 -25.58 -11.10 -28.22
C ARG A 6 -26.20 -10.09 -27.27
N SER A 7 -27.28 -10.53 -26.64
CA SER A 7 -28.14 -9.84 -25.70
C SER A 7 -27.41 -9.33 -24.47
N ARG A 8 -27.72 -8.09 -24.06
CA ARG A 8 -27.55 -7.59 -22.69
C ARG A 8 -28.51 -8.36 -21.77
N ALA A 9 -27.99 -9.20 -20.90
CA ALA A 9 -28.72 -9.78 -19.78
C ALA A 9 -27.75 -9.97 -18.61
N GLY A 10 -28.16 -9.48 -17.42
CA GLY A 10 -27.55 -9.83 -16.14
C GLY A 10 -26.34 -9.02 -15.70
N ARG A 11 -26.52 -7.73 -15.38
CA ARG A 11 -25.69 -7.08 -14.34
C ARG A 11 -26.25 -7.51 -13.00
N ASP A 12 -25.94 -8.73 -12.58
CA ASP A 12 -26.15 -9.11 -11.18
C ASP A 12 -25.02 -8.48 -10.37
N ALA A 13 -25.43 -7.61 -9.45
CA ALA A 13 -24.55 -6.93 -8.52
C ALA A 13 -23.78 -7.96 -7.70
N PHE A 14 -22.47 -8.04 -7.95
CA PHE A 14 -21.50 -8.57 -6.99
C PHE A 14 -21.51 -7.62 -5.79
N LEU A 15 -22.45 -7.82 -4.87
CA LEU A 15 -22.34 -7.33 -3.52
C LEU A 15 -21.27 -8.18 -2.84
N LEU A 16 -20.02 -7.72 -2.91
CA LEU A 16 -18.99 -8.08 -1.95
C LEU A 16 -19.59 -7.83 -0.57
N ARG A 17 -20.01 -8.92 0.06
CA ARG A 17 -20.63 -8.90 1.37
C ARG A 17 -19.51 -8.54 2.32
N ALA A 18 -19.45 -7.28 2.78
CA ALA A 18 -18.78 -6.97 4.03
C ALA A 18 -19.25 -8.03 5.02
N ALA A 19 -18.32 -8.84 5.55
CA ALA A 19 -18.65 -9.83 6.56
C ALA A 19 -19.51 -9.12 7.61
N ALA A 20 -20.68 -9.69 7.93
CA ALA A 20 -21.49 -9.17 9.02
C ALA A 20 -20.54 -9.02 10.23
N PRO A 21 -20.62 -7.94 11.02
CA PRO A 21 -19.74 -7.76 12.15
C PRO A 21 -19.93 -8.96 13.07
N SER A 22 -19.01 -9.91 12.99
CA SER A 22 -18.87 -10.90 14.03
C SER A 22 -18.52 -10.11 15.28
N ASP A 23 -19.14 -10.44 16.40
CA ASP A 23 -18.68 -10.04 17.72
C ASP A 23 -17.25 -10.59 17.91
N VAL A 24 -16.25 -9.93 17.31
CA VAL A 24 -14.85 -10.30 17.44
C VAL A 24 -14.39 -9.73 18.78
N ALA A 25 -14.47 -10.62 19.76
CA ALA A 25 -13.83 -10.61 21.05
C ALA A 25 -12.52 -9.80 21.08
N ALA A 26 -12.41 -8.94 22.11
CA ALA A 26 -11.19 -8.37 22.73
C ALA A 26 -10.11 -7.76 21.79
N PRO A 27 -9.26 -6.85 22.30
CA PRO A 27 -8.06 -6.47 21.56
C PRO A 27 -7.18 -7.71 21.36
N SER A 28 -6.84 -8.06 20.12
CA SER A 28 -5.74 -8.99 19.84
C SER A 28 -4.45 -8.20 19.99
N GLY A 29 -3.78 -8.39 21.13
CA GLY A 29 -2.48 -7.77 21.38
C GLY A 29 -1.46 -8.23 20.35
N VAL A 30 -0.50 -7.38 20.00
CA VAL A 30 0.60 -7.76 19.11
C VAL A 30 1.37 -8.94 19.70
N GLU A 31 1.71 -8.87 20.99
CA GLU A 31 2.45 -9.93 21.69
C GLU A 31 1.70 -11.27 21.71
N GLU A 32 0.37 -11.26 21.79
CA GLU A 32 -0.44 -12.48 21.73
C GLU A 32 -0.47 -13.07 20.30
N THR A 33 -0.50 -12.19 19.30
CA THR A 33 -0.69 -12.58 17.89
C THR A 33 0.61 -13.03 17.23
N VAL A 34 1.71 -12.32 17.50
CA VAL A 34 3.04 -12.53 16.92
C VAL A 34 4.13 -12.31 17.99
N PRO A 35 4.20 -13.16 19.03
CA PRO A 35 5.09 -12.95 20.18
C PRO A 35 6.56 -12.80 19.78
N GLU A 36 7.02 -13.58 18.80
CA GLU A 36 8.40 -13.56 18.28
C GLU A 36 8.76 -12.26 17.55
N PHE A 37 7.75 -11.49 17.10
CA PHE A 37 7.90 -10.27 16.32
C PHE A 37 7.29 -9.05 17.01
N ALA A 38 6.97 -9.13 18.31
CA ALA A 38 6.28 -8.06 19.02
C ALA A 38 7.01 -6.71 18.89
N ASP A 39 8.34 -6.74 19.01
CA ASP A 39 9.22 -5.56 18.89
C ASP A 39 9.30 -4.96 17.46
N ALA A 40 8.78 -5.66 16.44
CA ALA A 40 8.70 -5.13 15.09
C ALA A 40 7.57 -4.10 14.94
N PHE A 41 6.54 -4.14 15.79
CA PHE A 41 5.37 -3.27 15.68
C PHE A 41 5.44 -2.09 16.68
N PRO A 42 5.16 -0.86 16.24
CA PRO A 42 5.26 0.34 17.10
C PRO A 42 4.00 0.57 17.95
N PHE A 43 3.14 -0.43 18.10
CA PHE A 43 1.85 -0.35 18.79
C PHE A 43 1.54 -1.68 19.49
N GLU A 44 0.69 -1.64 20.51
CA GLU A 44 0.42 -2.81 21.37
C GLU A 44 -0.76 -3.67 20.89
N SER A 45 -1.66 -3.12 20.07
CA SER A 45 -2.87 -3.83 19.63
C SER A 45 -3.29 -3.46 18.21
N PHE A 46 -3.84 -4.45 17.50
CA PHE A 46 -4.34 -4.28 16.14
C PHE A 46 -5.69 -3.55 16.12
N ASN A 47 -5.85 -2.62 15.18
CA ASN A 47 -7.12 -1.93 14.96
C ASN A 47 -8.17 -2.86 14.33
N ARG A 48 -9.41 -2.40 14.22
CA ARG A 48 -10.54 -3.20 13.68
C ARG A 48 -10.24 -3.79 12.30
N MET A 49 -9.73 -2.98 11.36
CA MET A 49 -9.42 -3.41 9.99
C MET A 49 -8.38 -4.52 9.98
N GLN A 50 -7.29 -4.31 10.74
CA GLN A 50 -6.20 -5.27 10.84
C GLN A 50 -6.69 -6.60 11.41
N ARG A 51 -7.50 -6.57 12.47
CA ARG A 51 -8.08 -7.77 13.12
C ARG A 51 -8.96 -8.59 12.21
N GLU A 52 -9.80 -7.95 11.41
CA GLU A 52 -10.67 -8.65 10.45
C GLU A 52 -9.86 -9.37 9.36
N ALA A 53 -8.68 -8.86 9.00
CA ALA A 53 -7.79 -9.49 8.01
C ALA A 53 -6.77 -10.48 8.61
N LEU A 54 -6.60 -10.53 9.94
CA LEU A 54 -5.59 -11.39 10.60
C LEU A 54 -5.68 -12.87 10.20
N PRO A 55 -6.85 -13.53 10.24
CA PRO A 55 -6.92 -14.96 9.92
C PRO A 55 -6.48 -15.26 8.48
N ALA A 56 -6.88 -14.42 7.52
CA ALA A 56 -6.45 -14.55 6.14
C ALA A 56 -4.94 -14.37 6.01
N VAL A 57 -4.33 -13.39 6.69
CA VAL A 57 -2.90 -13.10 6.60
C VAL A 57 -2.05 -14.14 7.36
N LEU A 58 -2.44 -14.56 8.56
CA LEU A 58 -1.62 -15.38 9.46
C LEU A 58 -1.93 -16.86 9.46
N ASP A 59 -3.15 -17.29 9.10
CA ASP A 59 -3.61 -18.68 9.24
C ASP A 59 -3.91 -19.37 7.89
N SER A 60 -3.82 -18.65 6.77
CA SER A 60 -4.04 -19.19 5.42
C SER A 60 -2.85 -19.00 4.48
N ASP A 61 -2.62 -19.96 3.58
CA ASP A 61 -1.63 -19.84 2.47
C ASP A 61 -2.22 -19.14 1.23
N GLU A 62 -3.50 -18.78 1.26
CA GLU A 62 -4.20 -18.12 0.15
C GLU A 62 -3.63 -16.73 -0.12
N ASN A 63 -3.75 -16.30 -1.37
CA ASN A 63 -3.44 -14.92 -1.76
C ASN A 63 -4.46 -13.98 -1.11
N VAL A 64 -3.99 -12.81 -0.68
CA VAL A 64 -4.80 -11.84 0.06
C VAL A 64 -4.87 -10.53 -0.70
N VAL A 65 -6.05 -9.95 -0.80
CA VAL A 65 -6.26 -8.60 -1.37
C VAL A 65 -6.98 -7.74 -0.35
N VAL A 66 -6.41 -6.57 -0.02
CA VAL A 66 -7.00 -5.63 0.94
C VAL A 66 -7.04 -4.24 0.33
N SER A 67 -8.25 -3.72 0.15
CA SER A 67 -8.48 -2.30 -0.09
C SER A 67 -8.95 -1.65 1.20
N ALA A 68 -8.25 -0.62 1.65
CA ALA A 68 -8.65 0.16 2.83
C ALA A 68 -8.21 1.61 2.68
N PRO A 69 -8.85 2.58 3.36
CA PRO A 69 -8.49 3.98 3.24
C PRO A 69 -7.03 4.26 3.64
N THR A 70 -6.42 5.31 3.10
CA THR A 70 -5.09 5.75 3.55
C THR A 70 -5.14 6.09 5.04
N ALA A 71 -4.06 5.78 5.76
CA ALA A 71 -3.94 5.88 7.22
C ALA A 71 -4.79 4.89 8.04
N SER A 72 -5.37 3.84 7.43
CA SER A 72 -6.01 2.73 8.17
C SER A 72 -5.00 1.73 8.76
N GLY A 73 -3.70 1.90 8.51
CA GLY A 73 -2.65 1.01 9.05
C GLY A 73 -2.43 -0.27 8.23
N LYS A 74 -2.68 -0.25 6.91
CA LYS A 74 -2.43 -1.40 6.00
C LYS A 74 -1.01 -1.94 6.08
N THR A 75 -0.02 -1.09 6.34
CA THR A 75 1.39 -1.50 6.51
C THR A 75 1.55 -2.63 7.53
N ALA A 76 0.76 -2.64 8.61
CA ALA A 76 0.81 -3.73 9.59
C ALA A 76 0.44 -5.09 8.97
N LEU A 77 -0.47 -5.12 7.97
CA LEU A 77 -0.80 -6.36 7.26
C LEU A 77 0.35 -6.85 6.38
N ALA A 78 1.10 -5.92 5.77
CA ALA A 78 2.34 -6.25 5.07
C ALA A 78 3.37 -6.87 6.03
N GLU A 79 3.57 -6.23 7.18
CA GLU A 79 4.50 -6.68 8.21
C GLU A 79 4.09 -8.03 8.79
N LEU A 80 2.80 -8.27 9.00
CA LEU A 80 2.26 -9.57 9.42
C LEU A 80 2.51 -10.68 8.38
N ALA A 81 2.33 -10.37 7.09
CA ALA A 81 2.65 -11.31 6.02
C ALA A 81 4.15 -11.65 5.99
N ILE A 82 5.01 -10.64 6.19
CA ILE A 82 6.46 -10.82 6.35
C ILE A 82 6.75 -11.71 7.57
N CYS A 83 6.21 -11.38 8.75
CA CYS A 83 6.41 -12.17 9.98
C CYS A 83 6.03 -13.65 9.79
N ARG A 84 4.89 -13.94 9.14
CA ARG A 84 4.51 -15.33 8.82
C ARG A 84 5.55 -16.01 7.94
N THR A 85 6.01 -15.32 6.90
CA THR A 85 6.99 -15.85 5.94
C THR A 85 8.31 -16.17 6.64
N LEU A 86 8.79 -15.24 7.49
CA LEU A 86 10.00 -15.41 8.29
C LEU A 86 9.89 -16.58 9.29
N ARG A 87 8.73 -16.73 9.95
CA ARG A 87 8.46 -17.86 10.86
C ARG A 87 8.50 -19.21 10.15
N GLN A 88 8.20 -19.23 8.85
CA GLN A 88 8.28 -20.42 8.00
C GLN A 88 9.69 -20.63 7.40
N GLY A 89 10.63 -19.72 7.68
CA GLY A 89 11.99 -19.75 7.12
C GLY A 89 12.06 -19.36 5.65
N GLY A 90 11.04 -18.68 5.13
CA GLY A 90 10.97 -18.23 3.74
C GLY A 90 11.44 -16.78 3.54
N THR A 91 11.58 -16.39 2.28
CA THR A 91 11.98 -15.03 1.87
C THR A 91 10.77 -14.19 1.48
N ALA A 92 10.64 -13.01 2.08
CA ALA A 92 9.60 -12.05 1.72
C ALA A 92 10.13 -10.99 0.74
N LEU A 93 9.36 -10.69 -0.31
CA LEU A 93 9.58 -9.58 -1.22
C LEU A 93 8.52 -8.51 -0.99
N PHE A 94 8.94 -7.29 -0.62
CA PHE A 94 8.08 -6.12 -0.55
C PHE A 94 8.28 -5.22 -1.78
N LEU A 95 7.21 -5.03 -2.55
CA LEU A 95 7.16 -4.12 -3.68
C LEU A 95 6.61 -2.76 -3.24
N ALA A 96 7.51 -1.79 -3.04
CA ALA A 96 7.13 -0.43 -2.69
C ALA A 96 6.76 0.40 -3.94
N PRO A 97 5.72 1.24 -3.87
CA PRO A 97 5.21 1.95 -5.04
C PRO A 97 6.13 3.08 -5.48
N LEU A 98 7.00 3.61 -4.63
CA LEU A 98 7.96 4.66 -4.98
C LEU A 98 9.32 4.36 -4.36
N ARG A 99 10.38 4.83 -5.02
CA ARG A 99 11.76 4.72 -4.51
C ARG A 99 11.96 5.38 -3.16
N ALA A 100 11.29 6.52 -2.90
CA ALA A 100 11.40 7.18 -1.61
C ALA A 100 10.95 6.26 -0.47
N LEU A 101 9.87 5.50 -0.72
CA LEU A 101 9.31 4.57 0.25
C LEU A 101 10.18 3.32 0.46
N THR A 102 11.07 2.95 -0.48
CA THR A 102 11.99 1.82 -0.23
C THR A 102 13.02 2.16 0.85
N ASN A 103 13.52 3.40 0.89
CA ASN A 103 14.47 3.82 1.92
C ASN A 103 13.78 4.00 3.27
N GLU A 104 12.58 4.58 3.29
CA GLU A 104 11.77 4.69 4.50
C GLU A 104 11.51 3.32 5.13
N LYS A 105 11.22 2.30 4.30
CA LYS A 105 11.06 0.92 4.78
C LYS A 105 12.35 0.29 5.28
N GLU A 106 13.50 0.62 4.69
CA GLU A 106 14.79 0.16 5.22
C GLU A 106 15.01 0.66 6.63
N ASP A 107 14.82 1.96 6.86
CA ASP A 107 14.99 2.60 8.16
C ASP A 107 13.95 2.08 9.18
N GLU A 108 12.68 1.93 8.78
CA GLU A 108 11.64 1.38 9.65
C GLU A 108 11.86 -0.08 10.03
N TRP A 109 12.45 -0.87 9.13
CA TRP A 109 12.66 -2.31 9.29
C TRP A 109 14.02 -2.69 9.87
N GLU A 110 14.80 -1.71 10.35
CA GLU A 110 15.89 -1.96 11.33
C GLU A 110 15.38 -2.76 12.56
N ARG A 111 14.07 -2.70 12.84
CA ARG A 111 13.43 -3.53 13.88
C ARG A 111 13.47 -5.02 13.56
N PHE A 112 13.33 -5.42 12.29
CA PHE A 112 13.52 -6.81 11.87
C PHE A 112 14.99 -7.23 11.95
N GLU A 113 15.91 -6.31 11.63
CA GLU A 113 17.36 -6.55 11.82
C GLU A 113 17.73 -6.74 13.29
N SER A 114 17.09 -6.00 14.19
CA SER A 114 17.25 -6.16 15.64
C SER A 114 16.78 -7.53 16.13
N LEU A 115 15.85 -8.17 15.42
CA LEU A 115 15.37 -9.54 15.66
C LEU A 115 16.25 -10.61 14.98
N GLY A 116 17.30 -10.21 14.26
CA GLY A 116 18.24 -11.10 13.59
C GLY A 116 17.90 -11.45 12.14
N TYR A 117 16.89 -10.80 11.54
CA TYR A 117 16.53 -10.98 10.13
C TYR A 117 17.19 -9.93 9.25
N SER A 118 17.61 -10.31 8.05
CA SER A 118 18.29 -9.40 7.13
C SER A 118 17.33 -8.71 6.18
N VAL A 119 17.38 -7.38 6.14
CA VAL A 119 16.64 -6.54 5.20
C VAL A 119 17.58 -6.07 4.11
N TYR A 120 17.21 -6.25 2.84
CA TYR A 120 18.05 -5.84 1.72
C TYR A 120 17.27 -5.08 0.65
N VAL A 121 17.61 -3.79 0.50
CA VAL A 121 17.01 -2.91 -0.50
C VAL A 121 17.72 -3.01 -1.84
N VAL A 122 16.94 -3.36 -2.87
CA VAL A 122 17.41 -3.45 -4.25
C VAL A 122 16.76 -2.34 -5.06
N THR A 123 17.54 -1.31 -5.36
CA THR A 123 17.12 -0.16 -6.18
C THR A 123 18.03 0.03 -7.40
N GLY A 124 17.73 1.03 -8.23
CA GLY A 124 18.55 1.36 -9.40
C GLY A 124 19.83 2.14 -9.11
N GLU A 125 19.94 2.76 -7.92
CA GLU A 125 21.04 3.67 -7.56
C GLU A 125 22.13 2.96 -6.75
N ARG A 126 21.78 1.85 -6.08
CA ARG A 126 22.70 1.06 -5.27
C ARG A 126 23.31 -0.05 -6.12
N ASP A 127 24.60 -0.28 -5.93
CA ASP A 127 25.26 -1.46 -6.47
C ASP A 127 24.72 -2.71 -5.79
N LEU A 128 23.93 -3.48 -6.55
CA LEU A 128 23.43 -4.77 -6.13
C LEU A 128 24.60 -5.72 -5.81
N ASN A 129 24.60 -6.24 -4.59
CA ASN A 129 25.45 -7.34 -4.14
C ASN A 129 24.62 -8.63 -4.14
N PRO A 130 24.78 -9.52 -5.14
CA PRO A 130 23.95 -10.71 -5.28
C PRO A 130 24.03 -11.63 -4.06
N ARG A 131 25.21 -11.76 -3.43
CA ARG A 131 25.40 -12.61 -2.24
C ARG A 131 24.65 -12.11 -1.01
N ARG A 132 24.44 -10.80 -0.89
CA ARG A 132 23.62 -10.22 0.17
C ARG A 132 22.14 -10.41 -0.14
N ALA A 133 21.74 -10.19 -1.39
CA ALA A 133 20.37 -10.41 -1.83
C ALA A 133 19.93 -11.88 -1.68
N GLU A 134 20.78 -12.84 -2.02
CA GLU A 134 20.53 -14.29 -1.85
C GLU A 134 20.42 -14.73 -0.38
N ARG A 135 20.91 -13.92 0.55
CA ARG A 135 20.86 -14.22 1.99
C ARG A 135 19.84 -13.35 2.73
N ALA A 136 19.14 -12.48 2.00
CA ALA A 136 18.18 -11.56 2.59
C ALA A 136 16.91 -12.33 2.97
N ASP A 137 16.42 -12.11 4.18
CA ASP A 137 15.14 -12.64 4.62
C ASP A 137 13.98 -11.75 4.12
N ILE A 138 14.25 -10.44 4.00
CA ILE A 138 13.33 -9.44 3.45
C ILE A 138 14.01 -8.69 2.31
N LEU A 139 13.46 -8.80 1.11
CA LEU A 139 13.85 -8.03 -0.07
C LEU A 139 12.90 -6.85 -0.27
N VAL A 140 13.46 -5.64 -0.45
CA VAL A 140 12.65 -4.44 -0.74
C VAL A 140 12.99 -3.93 -2.13
N MET A 141 12.01 -3.81 -3.01
CA MET A 141 12.21 -3.38 -4.40
C MET A 141 11.10 -2.44 -4.87
N THR A 142 11.37 -1.69 -5.94
CA THR A 142 10.30 -1.10 -6.75
C THR A 142 9.83 -2.09 -7.82
N PRO A 143 8.60 -1.95 -8.35
CA PRO A 143 8.12 -2.78 -9.47
C PRO A 143 9.07 -2.79 -10.67
N GLU A 144 9.66 -1.64 -11.02
CA GLU A 144 10.59 -1.55 -12.16
C GLU A 144 11.88 -2.34 -11.92
N LYS A 145 12.37 -2.39 -10.67
CA LYS A 145 13.57 -3.13 -10.33
C LYS A 145 13.29 -4.64 -10.28
N ALA A 146 12.15 -5.03 -9.73
CA ALA A 146 11.68 -6.41 -9.76
C ALA A 146 11.38 -6.90 -11.20
N ASP A 147 10.82 -6.07 -12.09
CA ASP A 147 10.68 -6.40 -13.53
C ASP A 147 12.05 -6.69 -14.15
N SER A 148 13.05 -5.85 -13.89
CA SER A 148 14.40 -6.04 -14.40
C SER A 148 15.05 -7.33 -13.89
N ALA A 149 14.87 -7.64 -12.60
CA ALA A 149 15.43 -8.82 -11.96
C ALA A 149 14.75 -10.11 -12.46
N THR A 150 13.41 -10.15 -12.50
CA THR A 150 12.65 -11.31 -13.00
C THR A 150 12.90 -11.61 -14.47
N ARG A 151 13.21 -10.60 -15.31
CA ARG A 151 13.64 -10.82 -16.72
C ARG A 151 15.00 -11.50 -16.84
N LYS A 152 15.84 -11.42 -15.80
CA LYS A 152 17.23 -11.89 -15.78
C LYS A 152 17.46 -12.89 -14.63
N HIS A 153 16.39 -13.58 -14.21
CA HIS A 153 16.39 -14.51 -13.09
C HIS A 153 17.40 -15.66 -13.26
N ASP A 154 17.74 -16.00 -14.50
CA ASP A 154 18.73 -17.00 -14.89
C ASP A 154 20.18 -16.51 -14.75
N SER A 155 20.39 -15.22 -14.50
CA SER A 155 21.72 -14.66 -14.28
C SER A 155 22.16 -14.79 -12.82
N PRO A 156 23.44 -15.04 -12.51
CA PRO A 156 23.96 -15.05 -11.14
C PRO A 156 23.79 -13.71 -10.38
N ARG A 157 23.40 -12.65 -11.09
CA ARG A 157 23.13 -11.35 -10.47
C ARG A 157 21.75 -11.28 -9.83
N TYR A 158 20.78 -12.04 -10.33
CA TYR A 158 19.36 -11.94 -9.96
C TYR A 158 18.72 -13.29 -9.64
N SER A 159 19.51 -14.36 -9.44
CA SER A 159 19.06 -15.71 -9.05
C SER A 159 18.09 -15.69 -7.87
N PHE A 160 18.36 -14.86 -6.86
CA PHE A 160 17.54 -14.75 -5.63
C PHE A 160 16.04 -14.47 -5.87
N VAL A 161 15.62 -13.94 -7.02
CA VAL A 161 14.19 -13.68 -7.28
C VAL A 161 13.36 -14.94 -7.49
N THR A 162 14.01 -16.09 -7.71
CA THR A 162 13.33 -17.39 -7.81
C THR A 162 13.11 -18.07 -6.47
N ASP A 163 13.62 -17.50 -5.38
CA ASP A 163 13.57 -18.06 -4.03
C ASP A 163 12.70 -17.19 -3.10
N VAL A 164 11.72 -16.50 -3.68
CA VAL A 164 10.73 -15.66 -2.96
C VAL A 164 9.51 -16.50 -2.63
N ASP A 165 9.14 -16.56 -1.36
CA ASP A 165 7.99 -17.34 -0.85
C ASP A 165 6.73 -16.48 -0.67
N CYS A 166 6.91 -15.19 -0.35
CA CYS A 166 5.80 -14.23 -0.25
C CYS A 166 6.13 -12.92 -0.97
N CYS A 167 5.19 -12.43 -1.78
CA CYS A 167 5.27 -11.13 -2.44
C CYS A 167 4.19 -10.20 -1.89
N VAL A 168 4.61 -9.21 -1.12
CA VAL A 168 3.76 -8.13 -0.64
C VAL A 168 3.80 -6.98 -1.64
N ILE A 169 2.62 -6.55 -2.10
CA ILE A 169 2.48 -5.43 -3.04
C ILE A 169 1.80 -4.29 -2.31
N ASP A 170 2.52 -3.21 -2.05
CA ASP A 170 1.94 -2.00 -1.47
C ASP A 170 1.46 -1.06 -2.59
N GLU A 171 0.28 -0.49 -2.39
CA GLU A 171 -0.45 0.30 -3.38
C GLU A 171 -0.67 -0.40 -4.73
N VAL A 172 -1.30 -1.58 -4.71
CA VAL A 172 -1.65 -2.33 -5.94
C VAL A 172 -2.55 -1.56 -6.90
N HIS A 173 -3.22 -0.48 -6.46
CA HIS A 173 -3.91 0.47 -7.36
C HIS A 173 -2.98 1.12 -8.39
N LEU A 174 -1.66 1.01 -8.23
CA LEU A 174 -0.70 1.34 -9.29
C LEU A 174 -0.97 0.58 -10.60
N LEU A 175 -1.73 -0.53 -10.59
CA LEU A 175 -2.25 -1.19 -11.79
C LEU A 175 -3.03 -0.24 -12.71
N ASP A 176 -3.71 0.76 -12.17
CA ASP A 176 -4.46 1.75 -12.95
C ASP A 176 -3.57 2.84 -13.58
N SER A 177 -2.24 2.79 -13.33
CA SER A 177 -1.29 3.71 -13.93
C SER A 177 -0.90 3.31 -15.36
N ASP A 178 -1.07 4.22 -16.33
CA ASP A 178 -0.76 4.01 -17.76
C ASP A 178 0.56 3.27 -18.04
N ARG A 179 1.64 3.65 -17.37
CA ARG A 179 2.98 3.07 -17.60
C ARG A 179 3.40 2.09 -16.52
N ARG A 180 3.05 2.37 -15.27
CA ARG A 180 3.56 1.60 -14.13
C ARG A 180 2.72 0.36 -13.84
N GLY A 181 1.44 0.39 -14.20
CA GLY A 181 0.52 -0.74 -14.04
C GLY A 181 0.97 -1.96 -14.84
N ALA A 182 1.27 -1.78 -16.12
CA ALA A 182 1.78 -2.86 -16.97
C ALA A 182 3.10 -3.46 -16.46
N VAL A 183 3.96 -2.66 -15.82
CA VAL A 183 5.21 -3.16 -15.23
C VAL A 183 4.90 -4.03 -14.01
N LEU A 184 4.02 -3.57 -13.12
CA LEU A 184 3.61 -4.33 -11.94
C LEU A 184 2.92 -5.64 -12.34
N GLU A 185 1.94 -5.59 -13.23
CA GLU A 185 1.19 -6.76 -13.71
C GLU A 185 2.13 -7.83 -14.28
N VAL A 186 3.04 -7.45 -15.18
CA VAL A 186 3.99 -8.36 -15.80
C VAL A 186 5.00 -8.90 -14.79
N THR A 187 5.43 -8.08 -13.83
CA THR A 187 6.35 -8.51 -12.76
C THR A 187 5.73 -9.59 -11.90
N VAL A 188 4.52 -9.33 -11.38
CA VAL A 188 3.79 -10.29 -10.54
C VAL A 188 3.48 -11.56 -11.32
N SER A 189 3.03 -11.44 -12.56
CA SER A 189 2.79 -12.59 -13.45
C SER A 189 4.04 -13.46 -13.66
N ARG A 190 5.24 -12.84 -13.77
CA ARG A 190 6.49 -13.59 -13.85
C ARG A 190 6.87 -14.24 -12.53
N LEU A 191 6.75 -13.54 -11.39
CA LEU A 191 7.01 -14.13 -10.07
C LEU A 191 6.13 -15.36 -9.84
N ARG A 192 4.83 -15.26 -10.11
CA ARG A 192 3.89 -16.38 -10.03
C ARG A 192 4.30 -17.58 -10.88
N ARG A 193 4.91 -17.35 -12.04
CA ARG A 193 5.43 -18.41 -12.91
C ARG A 193 6.78 -18.98 -12.44
N LEU A 194 7.65 -18.15 -11.87
CA LEU A 194 9.02 -18.52 -11.53
C LEU A 194 9.10 -19.27 -10.20
N CYS A 195 8.39 -18.77 -9.18
CA CYS A 195 8.46 -19.29 -7.81
C CYS A 195 7.09 -19.47 -7.14
N ALA A 196 6.01 -19.04 -7.78
CA ALA A 196 4.64 -19.15 -7.25
C ALA A 196 4.50 -18.62 -5.80
N PRO A 197 4.99 -17.41 -5.49
CA PRO A 197 4.93 -16.88 -4.14
C PRO A 197 3.48 -16.62 -3.75
N ARG A 198 3.20 -16.71 -2.45
CA ARG A 198 1.97 -16.17 -1.88
C ARG A 198 1.93 -14.66 -2.05
N VAL A 199 0.86 -14.10 -2.60
CA VAL A 199 0.71 -12.67 -2.86
C VAL A 199 -0.18 -12.01 -1.81
N VAL A 200 0.30 -10.94 -1.20
CA VAL A 200 -0.48 -10.06 -0.32
C VAL A 200 -0.53 -8.67 -0.95
N ALA A 201 -1.64 -8.33 -1.59
CA ALA A 201 -1.83 -7.07 -2.28
C ALA A 201 -2.61 -6.08 -1.42
N LEU A 202 -2.00 -4.95 -1.11
CA LEU A 202 -2.57 -3.90 -0.29
C LEU A 202 -2.80 -2.66 -1.15
N SER A 203 -3.91 -1.97 -0.91
CA SER A 203 -4.21 -0.74 -1.61
C SER A 203 -4.99 0.25 -0.76
N ALA A 204 -4.82 1.54 -1.07
CA ALA A 204 -5.88 2.52 -0.86
C ALA A 204 -7.25 2.06 -1.42
N THR A 205 -8.27 2.90 -1.28
CA THR A 205 -9.60 2.64 -1.83
C THR A 205 -9.54 2.39 -3.34
N MET A 206 -9.99 1.21 -3.78
CA MET A 206 -10.04 0.79 -5.19
C MET A 206 -11.47 0.41 -5.58
N SER A 207 -11.90 0.77 -6.78
CA SER A 207 -13.24 0.38 -7.28
C SER A 207 -13.29 -1.03 -7.91
N ASN A 208 -12.13 -1.63 -8.18
CA ASN A 208 -11.94 -2.88 -8.93
C ASN A 208 -11.28 -3.97 -8.08
N VAL A 209 -11.55 -4.03 -6.77
CA VAL A 209 -10.97 -5.03 -5.85
C VAL A 209 -11.24 -6.46 -6.33
N GLY A 210 -12.45 -6.74 -6.84
CA GLY A 210 -12.81 -8.04 -7.39
C GLY A 210 -11.96 -8.45 -8.59
N ASP A 211 -11.70 -7.53 -9.53
CA ASP A 211 -10.86 -7.84 -10.70
C ASP A 211 -9.40 -8.15 -10.28
N VAL A 212 -8.89 -7.46 -9.27
CA VAL A 212 -7.55 -7.72 -8.71
C VAL A 212 -7.51 -9.07 -7.97
N ALA A 213 -8.55 -9.39 -7.20
CA ALA A 213 -8.67 -10.68 -6.52
C ALA A 213 -8.72 -11.84 -7.51
N ASP A 214 -9.56 -11.73 -8.56
CA ASP A 214 -9.65 -12.73 -9.62
C ASP A 214 -8.31 -12.90 -10.35
N TRP A 215 -7.60 -11.81 -10.65
CA TRP A 215 -6.28 -11.88 -11.28
C TRP A 215 -5.22 -12.56 -10.41
N LEU A 216 -5.28 -12.35 -9.09
CA LEU A 216 -4.36 -12.95 -8.12
C LEU A 216 -4.82 -14.32 -7.63
N ASP A 217 -5.98 -14.83 -8.07
CA ASP A 217 -6.61 -16.03 -7.54
C ASP A 217 -6.79 -15.96 -6.00
N ALA A 218 -7.16 -14.79 -5.48
CA ALA A 218 -7.47 -14.60 -4.07
C ALA A 218 -8.94 -14.97 -3.80
N PRO A 219 -9.24 -15.87 -2.85
CA PRO A 219 -10.60 -16.26 -2.55
C PRO A 219 -11.37 -15.14 -1.85
N ALA A 220 -12.70 -15.24 -1.85
CA ALA A 220 -13.58 -14.21 -1.32
C ALA A 220 -13.40 -13.96 0.19
N ASP A 221 -12.97 -14.96 0.96
CA ASP A 221 -12.66 -14.88 2.40
C ASP A 221 -11.26 -14.32 2.68
N ALA A 222 -10.43 -14.15 1.66
CA ALA A 222 -9.13 -13.46 1.70
C ALA A 222 -9.13 -12.13 0.92
N THR A 223 -10.33 -11.66 0.52
CA THR A 223 -10.52 -10.42 -0.24
C THR A 223 -11.33 -9.43 0.59
N PHE A 224 -10.72 -8.30 0.95
CA PHE A 224 -11.29 -7.32 1.86
C PHE A 224 -11.43 -5.95 1.21
N GLU A 225 -12.60 -5.34 1.37
CA GLU A 225 -12.89 -3.96 0.98
C GLU A 225 -13.40 -3.21 2.21
N PHE A 226 -12.53 -2.40 2.80
CA PHE A 226 -12.81 -1.62 3.99
C PHE A 226 -13.14 -0.17 3.61
N GLY A 227 -14.25 0.35 4.14
CA GLY A 227 -14.72 1.72 3.90
C GLY A 227 -14.09 2.76 4.83
N ASP A 228 -14.52 4.01 4.68
CA ASP A 228 -14.08 5.14 5.52
C ASP A 228 -14.41 4.97 7.00
N ASP A 229 -15.37 4.12 7.36
CA ASP A 229 -15.74 3.77 8.74
C ASP A 229 -14.63 3.01 9.49
N TYR A 230 -13.62 2.51 8.77
CA TYR A 230 -12.44 1.86 9.35
C TYR A 230 -11.26 2.81 9.59
N ARG A 231 -11.40 4.12 9.32
CA ARG A 231 -10.36 5.10 9.65
C ARG A 231 -10.25 5.25 11.17
N PRO A 232 -9.03 5.09 11.76
CA PRO A 232 -8.84 5.33 13.19
C PRO A 232 -9.16 6.76 13.61
N VAL A 233 -8.92 7.71 12.71
CA VAL A 233 -9.28 9.12 12.85
C VAL A 233 -10.32 9.47 11.80
N PRO A 234 -11.55 9.88 12.18
CA PRO A 234 -12.59 10.27 11.25
C PRO A 234 -12.12 11.38 10.31
N LEU A 235 -12.39 11.21 9.01
CA LEU A 235 -12.09 12.22 8.00
C LEU A 235 -13.36 13.01 7.67
N HIS A 236 -13.29 14.33 7.84
CA HIS A 236 -14.31 15.25 7.36
C HIS A 236 -13.86 15.89 6.05
N ALA A 237 -14.53 15.55 4.95
CA ALA A 237 -14.24 16.10 3.63
C ALA A 237 -15.30 17.14 3.23
N GLY A 238 -14.84 18.30 2.75
CA GLY A 238 -15.68 19.36 2.21
C GLY A 238 -15.14 19.84 0.86
N VAL A 239 -16.02 20.39 0.03
CA VAL A 239 -15.64 21.01 -1.25
C VAL A 239 -16.08 22.47 -1.22
N GLU A 240 -15.10 23.37 -1.23
CA GLU A 240 -15.34 24.80 -1.18
C GLU A 240 -15.18 25.45 -2.55
N THR A 241 -16.24 26.12 -3.02
CA THR A 241 -16.26 26.76 -4.34
C THR A 241 -15.81 28.22 -4.25
N TYR A 242 -14.92 28.66 -5.13
CA TYR A 242 -14.50 30.06 -5.24
C TYR A 242 -14.99 30.67 -6.55
N ALA A 243 -15.18 31.98 -6.58
CA ALA A 243 -15.54 32.69 -7.80
C ALA A 243 -14.37 32.70 -8.79
N HIS A 244 -14.58 32.14 -9.98
CA HIS A 244 -13.64 32.19 -11.09
C HIS A 244 -13.73 33.56 -11.79
N GLY A 245 -12.58 34.16 -12.11
CA GLY A 245 -12.51 35.39 -12.90
C GLY A 245 -11.81 35.16 -14.23
N ASP A 246 -11.74 36.19 -15.07
CA ASP A 246 -11.03 36.09 -16.36
C ASP A 246 -9.49 36.01 -16.21
N ASN A 247 -8.98 36.27 -15.00
CA ASN A 247 -7.55 36.26 -14.69
C ASN A 247 -7.17 35.05 -13.82
N ALA A 248 -6.60 34.04 -14.47
CA ALA A 248 -6.11 32.82 -13.81
C ALA A 248 -5.10 33.08 -12.68
N PHE A 249 -4.32 34.18 -12.75
CA PHE A 249 -3.40 34.55 -11.67
C PHE A 249 -4.15 35.00 -10.42
N ALA A 250 -5.20 35.82 -10.58
CA ALA A 250 -6.02 36.28 -9.46
C ALA A 250 -6.76 35.11 -8.79
N ASP A 251 -7.27 34.17 -9.59
CA ASP A 251 -7.97 33.00 -9.08
C ASP A 251 -7.10 32.09 -8.23
N LYS A 252 -5.80 32.05 -8.53
CA LYS A 252 -4.83 31.32 -7.72
C LYS A 252 -4.73 31.87 -6.30
N TYR A 253 -4.71 33.19 -6.14
CA TYR A 253 -4.73 33.81 -4.81
C TYR A 253 -6.09 33.63 -4.14
N ARG A 254 -7.20 33.70 -4.86
CA ARG A 254 -8.54 33.43 -4.30
C ARG A 254 -8.62 32.03 -3.71
N ARG A 255 -8.08 31.02 -4.41
CA ARG A 255 -7.99 29.64 -3.90
C ARG A 255 -7.10 29.56 -2.66
N LEU A 256 -5.94 30.23 -2.68
CA LEU A 256 -5.01 30.23 -1.57
C LEU A 256 -5.63 30.87 -0.32
N TYR A 257 -6.17 32.09 -0.41
CA TYR A 257 -6.80 32.75 0.74
C TYR A 257 -7.94 31.92 1.30
N ARG A 258 -8.80 31.34 0.44
CA ARG A 258 -9.84 30.42 0.91
C ARG A 258 -9.28 29.20 1.64
N ALA A 259 -8.15 28.65 1.19
CA ALA A 259 -7.48 27.56 1.91
C ALA A 259 -6.89 28.01 3.26
N LEU A 260 -6.40 29.25 3.35
CA LEU A 260 -5.94 29.85 4.60
C LEU A 260 -7.10 30.12 5.57
N ASP A 261 -8.22 30.66 5.09
CA ASP A 261 -9.44 30.88 5.90
C ASP A 261 -9.96 29.55 6.51
N LEU A 262 -9.84 28.44 5.77
CA LEU A 262 -10.20 27.11 6.27
C LEU A 262 -9.16 26.56 7.27
N ALA A 263 -7.89 26.91 7.10
CA ALA A 263 -6.80 26.45 7.95
C ALA A 263 -6.70 27.23 9.27
N GLU A 264 -7.02 28.53 9.25
CA GLU A 264 -6.84 29.46 10.37
C GLU A 264 -7.44 28.93 11.68
N PRO A 265 -8.72 28.52 11.76
CA PRO A 265 -9.31 28.08 13.03
C PRO A 265 -8.57 26.87 13.61
N HIS A 266 -8.13 25.95 12.75
CA HIS A 266 -7.40 24.76 13.18
C HIS A 266 -6.01 25.08 13.72
N VAL A 267 -5.31 26.06 13.12
CA VAL A 267 -3.99 26.50 13.59
C VAL A 267 -4.10 27.31 14.87
N THR A 268 -5.09 28.21 14.98
CA THR A 268 -5.34 29.03 16.18
C THR A 268 -5.70 28.16 17.39
N ASP A 269 -6.42 27.06 17.18
CA ASP A 269 -6.73 26.07 18.23
C ASP A 269 -5.53 25.15 18.59
N GLY A 270 -4.33 25.45 18.07
CA GLY A 270 -3.10 24.71 18.35
C GLY A 270 -2.91 23.45 17.49
N GLY A 271 -3.74 23.25 16.47
CA GLY A 271 -3.60 22.20 15.47
C GLY A 271 -2.57 22.53 14.39
N GLN A 272 -2.53 21.68 13.36
CA GLN A 272 -1.62 21.81 12.22
C GLN A 272 -2.39 21.76 10.90
N ALA A 273 -1.90 22.50 9.90
CA ALA A 273 -2.49 22.54 8.56
C ALA A 273 -1.43 22.28 7.48
N LEU A 274 -1.80 21.50 6.47
CA LEU A 274 -0.98 21.25 5.28
C LEU A 274 -1.75 21.73 4.04
N VAL A 275 -1.22 22.73 3.35
CA VAL A 275 -1.85 23.34 2.16
C VAL A 275 -1.11 22.90 0.90
N PHE A 276 -1.78 22.11 0.05
CA PHE A 276 -1.22 21.67 -1.24
C PHE A 276 -1.47 22.72 -2.33
N VAL A 277 -0.41 23.06 -3.07
CA VAL A 277 -0.43 24.03 -4.18
C VAL A 277 0.21 23.46 -5.43
N SER A 278 -0.06 24.08 -6.58
CA SER A 278 0.26 23.54 -7.91
C SER A 278 1.74 23.50 -8.28
N SER A 279 2.61 24.28 -7.62
CA SER A 279 4.03 24.33 -7.97
C SER A 279 4.91 24.72 -6.80
N ARG A 280 6.22 24.44 -6.90
CA ARG A 280 7.22 24.83 -5.90
C ARG A 280 7.26 26.34 -5.65
N GLN A 281 7.12 27.15 -6.70
CA GLN A 281 7.07 28.61 -6.57
C GLN A 281 5.84 29.05 -5.77
N ASP A 282 4.73 28.35 -5.93
CA ASP A 282 3.51 28.63 -5.19
C ASP A 282 3.63 28.25 -3.73
N THR A 283 4.41 27.21 -3.42
CA THR A 283 4.68 26.82 -2.03
C THR A 283 5.37 27.97 -1.29
N VAL A 284 6.39 28.59 -1.91
CA VAL A 284 7.08 29.74 -1.32
C VAL A 284 6.12 30.92 -1.12
N ARG A 285 5.33 31.25 -2.15
CA ARG A 285 4.36 32.36 -2.06
C ARG A 285 3.25 32.09 -1.05
N ALA A 286 2.76 30.85 -0.97
CA ALA A 286 1.75 30.45 0.00
C ALA A 286 2.29 30.56 1.43
N ALA A 287 3.54 30.18 1.67
CA ALA A 287 4.19 30.33 2.96
C ALA A 287 4.38 31.81 3.35
N GLU A 288 4.81 32.66 2.40
CA GLU A 288 4.89 34.11 2.63
C GLU A 288 3.54 34.72 2.99
N LYS A 289 2.48 34.31 2.30
CA LYS A 289 1.11 34.76 2.58
C LYS A 289 0.56 34.22 3.89
N ALA A 290 0.76 32.94 4.18
CA ALA A 290 0.35 32.35 5.45
C ALA A 290 1.00 33.09 6.64
N ARG A 291 2.29 33.45 6.56
CA ARG A 291 2.97 34.24 7.60
C ARG A 291 2.34 35.62 7.83
N ASP A 292 1.84 36.24 6.78
CA ASP A 292 1.30 37.60 6.85
C ASP A 292 -0.19 37.62 7.29
N GLU A 293 -0.90 36.49 7.17
CA GLU A 293 -2.37 36.39 7.34
C GLU A 293 -2.82 35.45 8.48
N LEU A 294 -1.98 34.51 8.94
CA LEU A 294 -2.23 33.59 10.08
C LEU A 294 -1.34 33.96 11.28
#